data_AF-A0A976LPP4-F1
#
_entry.id   AF-A0A976LPP4-F1
#
_cell.length_a   1.000
_cell.length_b   1.000
_cell.length_c   1.000
_cell.angle_alpha   90.00
_cell.angle_beta   90.00
_cell.angle_gamma   90.00
#
_symmetry.space_group_name_H-M   'P 1'
#
loop_
_entity.id
_entity.type
_entity.pdbx_description
1 polymer ?
#
loop_
_entity_poly.entity_id
_entity_poly.type
_entity_poly.pdbx_seq_one_letter_code
_entity_poly.pdbx_strand_id
1 'polypeptide(L)' 'RALPTMHINLNVQDIFDFKFEDFTLEGYDPHPPIKGVVAV' A
#
# COMPACT_ATOMS: atom_id res chain seq x y z
N ARG A 1 -7.13 -16.24 2.76
CA ARG A 1 -6.43 -15.81 1.52
C ARG A 1 -4.96 -15.59 1.88
N ALA A 2 -4.04 -15.74 0.94
CA ALA A 2 -2.62 -15.47 1.19
C ALA A 2 -2.41 -13.99 1.52
N LEU A 3 -1.35 -13.66 2.26
CA LEU A 3 -0.98 -12.28 2.53
C LEU A 3 -0.45 -11.63 1.24
N PRO A 4 -0.78 -10.34 0.99
CA PRO A 4 -0.22 -9.62 -0.15
C PRO A 4 1.27 -9.37 0.06
N THR A 5 1.98 -9.05 -1.02
CA THR A 5 3.38 -8.64 -0.99
C THR A 5 3.50 -7.20 -1.46
N MET A 6 4.27 -6.38 -0.73
CA MET A 6 4.55 -5.00 -1.10
C MET A 6 5.96 -4.89 -1.65
N HIS A 7 6.07 -4.37 -2.87
CA HIS A 7 7.33 -4.03 -3.52
C HIS A 7 7.55 -2.53 -3.47
N ILE A 8 8.79 -2.12 -3.23
CA ILE A 8 9.21 -0.73 -3.08
C ILE A 8 10.36 -0.46 -4.05
N ASN A 9 10.33 0.66 -4.75
CA ASN A 9 11.41 1.09 -5.64
C ASN A 9 12.70 1.35 -4.84
N LEU A 10 13.74 0.54 -5.09
CA LEU A 10 15.03 0.64 -4.41
C LEU A 10 15.93 1.78 -4.94
N ASN A 11 15.50 2.47 -6.01
CA ASN A 11 16.28 3.58 -6.58
C ASN A 11 16.06 4.91 -5.85
N VAL A 12 15.03 5.01 -5.01
CA VAL A 12 14.74 6.20 -4.20
C VAL A 12 15.61 6.17 -2.95
N GLN A 13 16.42 7.20 -2.74
CA GLN A 13 17.43 7.25 -1.67
C GLN A 13 17.06 8.22 -0.53
N ASP A 14 16.02 9.04 -0.71
CA ASP A 14 15.49 9.94 0.31
C ASP A 14 14.04 9.55 0.66
N ILE A 15 13.70 9.58 1.95
CA ILE A 15 12.36 9.23 2.43
C ILE A 15 11.27 10.20 1.96
N PHE A 16 11.63 11.44 1.66
CA PHE A 16 10.69 12.47 1.21
C PHE A 16 10.46 12.45 -0.31
N ASP A 17 11.26 11.70 -1.06
CA ASP A 17 11.17 11.60 -2.52
C ASP A 17 10.21 10.50 -3.00
N PHE A 18 9.72 9.64 -2.09
CA PHE A 18 8.80 8.57 -2.42
C PHE A 18 7.47 9.08 -2.99
N LYS A 19 7.05 8.49 -4.09
CA LYS A 19 5.75 8.74 -4.72
C LYS A 19 4.88 7.50 -4.66
N PHE A 20 3.58 7.67 -4.92
CA PHE A 20 2.64 6.55 -4.95
C PHE A 20 3.07 5.45 -5.94
N GLU A 21 3.67 5.84 -7.07
CA GLU A 21 4.15 4.95 -8.14
C GLU A 21 5.33 4.06 -7.71
N ASP A 22 6.04 4.42 -6.64
CA ASP A 22 7.19 3.65 -6.15
C ASP A 22 6.78 2.42 -5.33
N PHE A 23 5.48 2.26 -5.05
CA PHE A 23 4.92 1.15 -4.30
C PHE A 23 4.03 0.29 -5.19
N THR A 24 4.27 -1.02 -5.21
CA THR A 24 3.42 -1.97 -5.92
C THR A 24 2.91 -3.02 -4.94
N LEU A 25 1.60 -3.26 -4.94
CA LEU A 25 0.96 -4.25 -4.08
C LEU A 25 0.49 -5.43 -4.94
N GLU A 26 1.12 -6.58 -4.74
CA GLU A 26 0.81 -7.81 -5.46
C GLU A 26 0.00 -8.78 -4.59
N GLY A 27 -0.93 -9.50 -5.21
CA GLY A 27 -1.73 -10.53 -4.52
C GLY A 27 -2.76 -9.98 -3.52
N TYR A 28 -3.22 -8.74 -3.69
CA TYR A 28 -4.22 -8.14 -2.79
C TYR A 28 -5.64 -8.64 -3.06
N ASP A 29 -6.14 -9.50 -2.16
CA ASP A 29 -7.52 -10.04 -2.18
C ASP A 29 -8.27 -9.68 -0.88
N PRO A 30 -8.73 -8.42 -0.73
CA PRO A 30 -9.39 -7.97 0.50
C PRO A 30 -10.84 -8.46 0.61
N HIS A 31 -11.37 -8.47 1.83
CA HIS A 31 -12.81 -8.60 2.03
C HIS A 31 -13.54 -7.36 1.50
N PRO A 32 -14.87 -7.43 1.30
CA PRO A 32 -15.66 -6.25 0.98
C PRO A 32 -15.38 -5.10 1.96
N PRO A 33 -15.24 -3.85 1.47
CA PRO A 33 -14.90 -2.73 2.31
C PRO A 33 -16.00 -2.45 3.33
N ILE A 34 -15.61 -2.16 4.57
CA ILE A 34 -16.52 -1.76 5.65
C ILE A 34 -16.30 -0.26 5.91
N LYS A 35 -17.34 0.56 5.76
CA LYS A 35 -17.26 2.00 5.97
C LYS A 35 -17.32 2.31 7.47
N GLY A 36 -16.21 2.78 8.03
CA GLY A 36 -16.17 3.35 9.38
C GLY A 36 -16.46 4.85 9.37
N VAL A 37 -17.17 5.35 10.39
CA VAL A 37 -17.32 6.79 10.62
C VAL A 37 -16.16 7.29 11.48
N VAL A 38 -15.58 8.43 11.10
CA VAL A 38 -14.53 9.09 11.89
C VAL A 38 -15.20 9.92 12.97
N ALA A 39 -14.84 9.67 14.24
CA ALA A 39 -15.22 10.55 15.34
C ALA A 39 -14.31 11.77 15.35
N VAL A 40 -14.90 12.95 15.57
CA VAL A 40 -14.20 14.24 15.63
C VAL A 40 -14.05 14.67 17.08
#